data_AF-A0A950ZPU3-F1
#
_entry.id   AF-A0A950ZPU3-F1
#
_cell.length_a   1.000
_cell.length_b   1.000
_cell.length_c   1.000
_cell.angle_alpha   90.00
_cell.angle_beta   90.00
_cell.angle_gamma   90.00
#
_symmetry.space_group_name_H-M   'P 1'
#
loop_
_entity.id
_entity.type
_entity.pdbx_description
1 polymer ?
#
loop_
_entity_poly.entity_id
_entity_poly.type
_entity_poly.pdbx_seq_one_letter_code
_entity_poly.pdbx_strand_id
1 'polypeptide(L)'
;PVLTQHLLDWLVPTESAATPVVRVGEAVSLVPLPRAQSVFVVAPDGTQQQIAPPFPAPPVTNTQLPGVYRVLQQDAQGAQTESQFAANFLNPRESRVAAGVSSGTAVGSTRIAAASPEPREIWPYVALVGFVILAVEWWAFHRQ
;
A
#
# COMPACT_ATOMS: atom_id res chain seq x y z
N PRO A 1 -33.97 4.18 -6.58
CA PRO A 1 -33.03 5.32 -6.52
C PRO A 1 -31.61 4.84 -6.21
N VAL A 2 -30.61 5.37 -6.90
CA VAL A 2 -29.20 4.99 -6.70
C VAL A 2 -28.69 5.32 -5.28
N LEU A 3 -29.21 6.39 -4.66
CA LEU A 3 -28.86 6.77 -3.28
C LEU A 3 -29.23 5.71 -2.24
N THR A 4 -30.44 5.15 -2.31
CA THR A 4 -30.89 4.11 -1.36
C THR A 4 -30.10 2.82 -1.56
N GLN A 5 -29.68 2.53 -2.79
CA GLN A 5 -28.83 1.37 -3.08
C GLN A 5 -27.44 1.54 -2.47
N HIS A 6 -26.78 2.70 -2.65
CA HIS A 6 -25.48 2.96 -2.02
C HIS A 6 -25.53 3.00 -0.50
N LEU A 7 -26.62 3.50 0.10
CA LEU A 7 -26.79 3.49 1.55
C LEU A 7 -26.97 2.08 2.10
N LEU A 8 -27.66 1.19 1.37
CA LEU A 8 -27.81 -0.21 1.77
C LEU A 8 -26.50 -0.98 1.61
N ASP A 9 -25.72 -0.73 0.56
CA ASP A 9 -24.39 -1.33 0.38
C ASP A 9 -23.44 -0.91 1.52
N TRP A 10 -23.56 0.34 2.00
CA TRP A 10 -22.74 0.82 3.11
C TRP A 10 -23.19 0.29 4.47
N LEU A 11 -24.51 0.12 4.67
CA LEU A 11 -25.08 -0.38 5.93
C LEU A 11 -25.00 -1.91 6.05
N VAL A 12 -24.99 -2.62 4.92
CA VAL A 12 -24.84 -4.07 4.84
C VAL A 12 -23.67 -4.37 3.89
N PRO A 13 -22.41 -4.17 4.36
CA PRO A 13 -21.26 -4.53 3.57
C PRO A 13 -21.37 -6.00 3.18
N THR A 14 -21.26 -6.30 1.89
CA THR A 14 -21.16 -7.70 1.42
C THR A 14 -19.70 -8.19 1.51
N GLU A 15 -18.77 -7.26 1.62
CA GLU A 15 -17.33 -7.45 1.79
C GLU A 15 -16.92 -7.05 3.22
N SER A 16 -16.05 -7.83 3.85
CA SER A 16 -15.74 -7.66 5.27
C SER A 16 -14.50 -6.80 5.58
N ALA A 17 -13.76 -6.39 4.55
CA ALA A 17 -12.51 -5.64 4.73
C ALA A 17 -12.76 -4.13 4.71
N ALA A 18 -12.59 -3.47 5.86
CA ALA A 18 -12.73 -2.02 6.00
C ALA A 18 -11.60 -1.23 5.29
N THR A 19 -10.46 -1.86 4.99
CA THR A 19 -9.32 -1.21 4.33
C THR A 19 -8.56 -2.20 3.44
N PRO A 20 -8.41 -1.94 2.12
CA PRO A 20 -7.79 -2.90 1.20
C PRO A 20 -6.27 -3.01 1.35
N VAL A 21 -5.60 -2.01 1.94
CA VAL A 21 -4.14 -1.98 2.13
C VAL A 21 -3.79 -1.49 3.53
N VAL A 22 -2.95 -2.25 4.23
CA VAL A 22 -2.52 -2.04 5.62
C VAL A 22 -0.99 -2.12 5.72
N ARG A 23 -0.40 -1.46 6.72
CA ARG A 23 1.03 -1.59 7.01
C ARG A 23 1.35 -2.84 7.82
N VAL A 24 2.50 -3.46 7.53
CA VAL A 24 3.02 -4.54 8.36
C VAL A 24 3.20 -4.07 9.81
N GLY A 25 2.64 -4.84 10.76
CA GLY A 25 2.68 -4.54 12.20
C GLY A 25 1.58 -3.61 12.71
N GLU A 26 0.70 -3.11 11.84
CA GLU A 26 -0.46 -2.30 12.24
C GLU A 26 -1.68 -3.18 12.52
N ALA A 27 -2.44 -2.84 13.57
CA ALA A 27 -3.65 -3.56 13.93
C ALA A 27 -4.77 -3.27 12.92
N VAL A 28 -5.38 -4.32 12.36
CA VAL A 28 -6.50 -4.18 11.40
C VAL A 28 -7.82 -4.38 12.13
N SER A 29 -8.68 -3.37 12.10
CA SER A 29 -10.06 -3.54 12.53
C SER A 29 -10.85 -4.27 11.45
N LEU A 30 -11.28 -5.49 11.73
CA LEU A 30 -12.19 -6.23 10.87
C LEU A 30 -13.62 -5.91 11.28
N VAL A 31 -14.50 -5.71 10.29
CA VAL A 31 -15.93 -5.58 10.51
C VAL A 31 -16.57 -6.91 10.07
N PRO A 32 -16.95 -7.78 11.02
CA PRO A 32 -17.62 -9.02 10.69
C PRO A 32 -18.96 -8.76 10.02
N LEU A 33 -19.35 -9.63 9.08
CA LEU A 33 -20.67 -9.60 8.47
C LEU A 33 -21.75 -9.84 9.55
N PRO A 34 -22.94 -9.23 9.44
CA PRO A 34 -24.01 -9.38 10.42
C PRO A 34 -24.47 -10.83 10.67
N ARG A 35 -24.21 -11.75 9.73
CA ARG A 35 -24.55 -13.17 9.83
C ARG A 35 -23.37 -14.08 10.18
N ALA A 36 -22.16 -13.53 10.35
CA ALA A 36 -20.97 -14.32 10.65
C ALA A 36 -21.01 -14.90 12.07
N GLN A 37 -20.83 -16.22 12.20
CA GLN A 37 -20.68 -16.91 13.47
C GLN A 37 -19.21 -17.13 13.84
N SER A 38 -18.34 -17.25 12.85
CA SER A 38 -16.90 -17.38 13.04
C SER A 38 -16.14 -16.56 12.00
N VAL A 39 -15.00 -16.04 12.43
CA VAL A 39 -14.10 -15.26 11.58
C VAL A 39 -12.70 -15.83 11.72
N PHE A 40 -12.13 -16.25 10.61
CA PHE A 40 -10.76 -16.72 10.51
C PHE A 40 -9.95 -15.80 9.61
N VAL A 41 -8.71 -15.56 9.96
CA VAL A 41 -7.74 -14.84 9.14
C VAL A 41 -6.65 -15.82 8.76
N VAL A 42 -6.42 -15.96 7.45
CA VAL A 42 -5.34 -16.78 6.90
C VAL A 42 -4.24 -15.84 6.44
N ALA A 43 -3.08 -15.96 7.07
CA ALA A 43 -1.89 -15.20 6.75
C ALA A 43 -1.23 -15.69 5.44
N PRO A 44 -0.35 -14.89 4.82
CA PRO A 44 0.32 -15.23 3.56
C PRO A 44 1.18 -16.49 3.63
N ASP A 45 1.65 -16.85 4.83
CA ASP A 45 2.39 -18.08 5.12
C ASP A 45 1.48 -19.32 5.24
N GLY A 46 0.15 -19.14 5.17
CA GLY A 46 -0.86 -20.19 5.32
C GLY A 46 -1.33 -20.39 6.76
N THR A 47 -0.78 -19.66 7.73
CA THR A 47 -1.20 -19.77 9.13
C THR A 47 -2.62 -19.25 9.31
N GLN A 48 -3.51 -20.08 9.85
CA GLN A 48 -4.90 -19.71 10.13
C GLN A 48 -5.07 -19.33 11.59
N GLN A 49 -5.63 -18.14 11.84
CA GLN A 49 -5.94 -17.64 13.17
C GLN A 49 -7.43 -17.38 13.28
N GLN A 50 -8.08 -17.96 14.28
CA GLN A 50 -9.46 -17.64 14.61
C GLN A 50 -9.51 -16.32 15.41
N ILE A 51 -10.30 -15.35 14.93
CA ILE A 51 -10.41 -14.02 15.53
C ILE A 51 -11.72 -13.87 16.31
N ALA A 52 -12.80 -14.49 15.83
CA ALA A 52 -14.09 -14.53 16.52
C ALA A 52 -14.64 -15.97 16.56
N PRO A 53 -15.37 -16.36 17.62
CA PRO A 53 -15.84 -15.56 18.79
C PRO A 53 -14.74 -15.19 19.83
N PRO A 54 -14.93 -14.16 20.68
CA PRO A 54 -16.14 -13.35 20.91
C PRO A 54 -16.35 -12.17 19.94
N PHE A 55 -17.59 -11.69 19.83
CA PHE A 55 -17.96 -10.50 19.07
C PHE A 55 -18.16 -9.28 19.99
N PRO A 56 -17.79 -8.05 19.56
CA PRO A 56 -17.18 -7.70 18.27
C PRO A 56 -15.76 -8.25 18.12
N ALA A 57 -15.37 -8.61 16.90
CA ALA A 57 -14.06 -9.22 16.64
C ALA A 57 -12.93 -8.26 17.08
N PRO A 58 -11.94 -8.73 17.85
CA PRO A 58 -10.80 -7.91 18.22
C PRO A 58 -9.97 -7.53 16.98
N PRO A 59 -9.23 -6.40 17.03
CA PRO A 59 -8.33 -6.02 15.95
C PRO A 59 -7.29 -7.11 15.69
N VAL A 60 -7.01 -7.40 14.42
CA VAL A 60 -5.98 -8.35 14.02
C VAL A 60 -4.62 -7.69 14.17
N THR A 61 -3.84 -8.12 15.15
CA THR A 61 -2.49 -7.60 15.43
C THR A 61 -1.37 -8.42 14.78
N ASN A 62 -1.69 -9.57 14.19
CA ASN A 62 -0.72 -10.50 13.61
C ASN A 62 -0.48 -10.27 12.10
N THR A 63 -0.29 -9.01 11.71
CA THR A 63 0.01 -8.57 10.34
C THR A 63 1.51 -8.38 10.12
N GLN A 64 2.34 -9.29 10.66
CA GLN A 64 3.80 -9.17 10.66
C GLN A 64 4.45 -9.60 9.33
N LEU A 65 3.71 -10.34 8.50
CA LEU A 65 4.18 -10.82 7.22
C LEU A 65 3.66 -9.90 6.11
N PRO A 66 4.50 -9.45 5.18
CA PRO A 66 4.02 -8.80 3.97
C PRO A 66 3.26 -9.82 3.09
N GLY A 67 2.16 -9.41 2.47
CA GLY A 67 1.42 -10.24 1.53
C GLY A 67 -0.09 -10.07 1.61
N VAL A 68 -0.81 -10.95 0.91
CA VAL A 68 -2.27 -10.96 0.88
C VAL A 68 -2.80 -11.85 2.00
N TYR A 69 -3.58 -11.25 2.89
CA TYR A 69 -4.32 -11.95 3.94
C TYR A 69 -5.74 -12.24 3.46
N ARG A 70 -6.23 -13.44 3.76
CA ARG A 70 -7.63 -13.83 3.48
C ARG A 70 -8.42 -13.84 4.79
N VAL A 71 -9.61 -13.26 4.76
CA VAL A 71 -10.57 -13.27 5.86
C VAL A 71 -11.72 -14.18 5.45
N LEU A 72 -11.85 -15.30 6.15
CA LEU A 72 -12.90 -16.29 5.95
C LEU A 72 -13.96 -16.11 7.03
N GLN A 73 -15.19 -15.85 6.63
CA GLN A 73 -16.33 -15.73 7.54
C GLN A 73 -17.34 -16.81 7.23
N GLN A 74 -17.81 -17.50 8.26
CA GLN A 74 -18.82 -18.54 8.11
C GLN A 74 -20.12 -18.12 8.79
N ASP A 75 -21.25 -18.28 8.10
CA ASP A 75 -22.57 -18.00 8.65
C ASP A 75 -23.19 -19.21 9.37
N ALA A 76 -24.38 -19.02 9.94
CA ALA A 76 -25.14 -20.05 10.64
C ALA A 76 -25.60 -21.21 9.74
N GLN A 77 -25.69 -20.96 8.44
CA GLN A 77 -26.14 -21.88 7.41
C GLN A 77 -24.96 -22.62 6.76
N GLY A 78 -23.72 -22.31 7.17
CA GLY A 78 -22.48 -22.89 6.65
C GLY A 78 -21.96 -22.20 5.39
N ALA A 79 -22.58 -21.11 4.91
CA ALA A 79 -22.06 -20.34 3.79
C ALA A 79 -20.79 -19.61 4.20
N GLN A 80 -19.78 -19.67 3.33
CA GLN A 80 -18.49 -19.03 3.53
C GLN A 80 -18.38 -17.79 2.65
N THR A 81 -18.02 -16.66 3.25
CA THR A 81 -17.66 -15.43 2.53
C THR A 81 -16.18 -15.16 2.73
N GLU A 82 -15.46 -14.99 1.63
CA GLU A 82 -14.03 -14.67 1.61
C GLU A 82 -13.85 -13.21 1.23
N SER A 83 -13.04 -12.49 2.00
CA SER A 83 -12.55 -11.16 1.64
C SER A 83 -11.04 -11.10 1.79
N GLN A 84 -10.38 -10.14 1.14
CA GLN A 84 -8.92 -10.09 1.10
C GLN A 84 -8.42 -8.68 1.43
N PHE A 85 -7.28 -8.60 2.11
CA PHE A 85 -6.55 -7.35 2.33
C PHE A 85 -5.04 -7.57 2.17
N ALA A 86 -4.32 -6.56 1.71
CA ALA A 86 -2.87 -6.63 1.55
C ALA A 86 -2.15 -5.92 2.70
N ALA A 87 -1.20 -6.62 3.32
CA ALA A 87 -0.23 -6.02 4.23
C ALA A 87 1.06 -5.73 3.46
N ASN A 88 1.53 -4.48 3.47
CA ASN A 88 2.76 -4.09 2.79
C ASN A 88 3.67 -3.27 3.73
N PHE A 89 4.97 -3.34 3.51
CA PHE A 89 5.95 -2.46 4.16
C PHE A 89 5.90 -1.04 3.64
N LEU A 90 5.34 -0.83 2.44
CA LEU A 90 5.35 0.44 1.74
C LEU A 90 4.73 1.54 2.60
N ASN A 91 5.56 2.54 2.90
CA ASN A 91 5.10 3.77 3.49
C ASN A 91 4.44 4.61 2.39
N PRO A 92 3.16 5.01 2.48
CA PRO A 92 2.58 6.00 1.57
C PRO A 92 3.36 7.34 1.45
N ARG A 93 4.35 7.59 2.32
CA ARG A 93 5.32 8.69 2.15
C ARG A 93 6.45 8.39 1.16
N GLU A 94 6.85 7.13 0.98
CA GLU A 94 7.89 6.71 0.03
C GLU A 94 7.38 6.73 -1.41
N SER A 95 6.10 6.39 -1.63
CA SER A 95 5.47 6.44 -2.96
C SER A 95 4.99 7.84 -3.35
N ARG A 96 5.23 8.87 -2.52
CA ARG A 96 4.85 10.25 -2.85
C ARG A 96 5.92 10.85 -3.77
N VAL A 97 5.65 10.82 -5.09
CA VAL A 97 6.50 11.44 -6.12
C VAL A 97 6.31 12.97 -6.21
N ALA A 98 5.49 13.56 -5.34
CA ALA A 98 5.43 15.01 -5.19
C ALA A 98 6.71 15.50 -4.49
N ALA A 99 7.28 16.62 -4.94
CA ALA A 99 8.40 17.30 -4.29
C ALA A 99 7.98 17.80 -2.89
N GLY A 100 8.02 16.90 -1.92
CA GLY A 100 7.59 17.11 -0.54
C GLY A 100 8.79 17.24 0.36
N VAL A 101 9.01 18.47 0.85
CA VAL A 101 9.71 18.89 2.08
C VAL A 101 10.66 17.85 2.68
N SER A 102 11.96 18.17 2.63
CA SER A 102 13.06 17.46 3.29
C SER A 102 12.59 16.74 4.55
N SER A 103 12.63 15.40 4.53
CA SER A 103 12.44 14.56 5.70
C SER A 103 13.58 14.85 6.69
N GLY A 104 13.44 15.93 7.46
CA GLY A 104 14.23 16.20 8.64
C GLY A 104 13.80 15.25 9.75
N THR A 105 14.22 13.99 9.65
CA THR A 105 14.12 13.04 10.75
C THR A 105 15.25 13.36 11.73
N ALA A 106 15.00 14.35 12.60
CA ALA A 106 15.80 14.52 13.81
C ALA A 106 15.41 13.41 14.80
N VAL A 107 15.99 12.23 14.63
CA VAL A 107 15.99 11.17 15.64
C VAL A 107 17.43 10.78 15.89
N GLY A 108 17.92 11.09 17.10
CA GLY A 108 19.16 10.56 17.63
C GLY A 108 20.42 11.32 17.19
N SER A 109 21.07 11.93 18.17
CA SER A 109 22.39 12.55 18.07
C SER A 109 23.45 11.52 17.69
N THR A 110 23.61 11.26 16.40
CA THR A 110 24.84 10.71 15.83
C THR A 110 25.00 11.33 14.46
N ARG A 111 25.83 12.38 14.36
CA ARG A 111 26.29 12.90 13.07
C ARG A 111 27.18 11.83 12.45
N ILE A 112 26.58 10.85 11.81
CA ILE A 112 27.26 10.17 10.71
C ILE A 112 27.22 11.21 9.59
N ALA A 113 28.35 11.86 9.36
CA ALA A 113 28.60 12.59 8.13
C ALA A 113 28.68 11.56 6.99
N ALA A 114 27.55 10.95 6.67
CA ALA A 114 27.38 10.23 5.43
C ALA A 114 27.27 11.31 4.37
N ALA A 115 28.42 11.72 3.84
CA ALA A 115 28.49 12.34 2.52
C ALA A 115 27.94 11.31 1.54
N SER A 116 26.61 11.24 1.45
CA SER A 116 25.94 10.54 0.37
C SER A 116 26.47 11.21 -0.89
N PRO A 117 27.10 10.48 -1.82
CA PRO A 117 27.47 11.04 -3.10
C PRO A 117 26.20 11.58 -3.72
N GLU A 118 26.05 12.91 -3.70
CA GLU A 118 24.96 13.59 -4.39
C GLU A 118 25.03 13.12 -5.84
N PRO A 119 23.97 12.47 -6.37
CA PRO A 119 23.97 11.99 -7.74
C PRO A 119 24.28 13.16 -8.66
N ARG A 120 25.50 13.19 -9.21
CA ARG A 120 25.92 14.30 -10.06
C ARG A 120 25.08 14.25 -11.33
N GLU A 121 24.35 15.32 -11.59
CA GLU A 121 23.53 15.48 -12.79
C GLU A 121 24.44 15.68 -14.00
N ILE A 122 24.90 14.56 -14.61
CA ILE A 122 25.74 14.55 -15.82
C ILE A 122 24.92 14.74 -17.11
N TRP A 123 23.59 14.59 -17.04
CA TRP A 123 22.68 14.70 -18.18
C TRP A 123 22.73 16.04 -18.95
N PRO A 124 22.91 17.24 -18.33
CA PRO A 124 22.93 18.49 -19.09
C PRO A 124 24.14 18.57 -20.02
N TYR A 125 25.28 17.98 -19.65
CA TYR A 125 26.45 17.92 -20.53
C TYR A 125 26.22 17.00 -21.73
N VAL A 126 25.57 15.84 -21.51
CA VAL A 126 25.21 14.92 -22.60
C VAL A 126 24.23 15.60 -23.56
N ALA A 127 23.24 16.33 -23.05
CA ALA A 127 22.29 17.08 -23.87
C ALA A 127 22.98 18.18 -24.68
N LEU A 128 23.93 18.91 -24.08
CA LEU A 128 24.69 19.95 -24.76
C LEU A 128 25.56 19.40 -25.89
N VAL A 129 26.23 18.26 -25.68
CA VAL A 129 27.01 17.58 -26.73
C VAL A 129 26.10 17.16 -27.88
N GLY A 130 24.94 16.56 -27.59
CA GLY A 130 23.95 16.19 -28.61
C GLY A 130 23.47 17.40 -29.41
N PHE A 131 23.18 18.52 -28.75
CA PHE A 131 22.77 19.76 -29.40
C PHE A 131 23.84 20.34 -30.32
N VAL A 132 25.11 20.32 -29.91
CA VAL A 132 26.23 20.80 -30.75
C VAL A 132 26.39 19.93 -32.00
N ILE A 133 26.30 18.61 -31.88
CA ILE A 133 26.37 17.69 -33.03
C ILE A 133 25.27 18.03 -34.03
N LEU A 134 24.03 18.20 -33.55
CA LEU A 134 22.88 18.53 -34.38
C LEU A 134 23.03 19.88 -35.08
N ALA A 135 23.57 20.89 -34.38
CA ALA A 135 23.84 22.20 -34.97
C ALA A 135 24.94 22.14 -36.06
N VAL A 136 25.97 21.32 -35.85
CA VAL A 136 27.04 21.10 -36.84
C VAL A 136 26.52 20.36 -38.07
N GLU A 137 25.74 19.29 -37.88
CA GLU A 137 25.11 18.58 -38.99
C GLU A 137 24.19 19.50 -39.80
N TRP A 138 23.37 20.29 -39.10
CA TRP A 138 22.46 21.22 -39.74
C TRP A 138 23.21 22.29 -40.54
N TRP A 139 24.29 22.83 -40.00
CA TRP A 139 25.12 23.81 -40.72
C TRP A 139 25.82 23.20 -41.93
N ALA A 140 26.32 21.97 -41.82
CA ALA A 140 26.94 21.26 -42.94
C ALA A 140 25.93 20.97 -44.06
N PHE A 141 24.69 20.60 -43.71
CA PHE A 141 23.61 20.40 -44.67
C PHE A 141 23.19 21.71 -45.34
N HIS A 142 23.09 22.80 -44.58
CA HIS A 142 22.66 24.10 -45.14
C HIS A 142 23.73 24.76 -46.03
N ARG A 143 24.99 24.34 -45.92
CA ARG A 143 26.10 24.82 -46.74
C ARG A 143 26.30 24.02 -48.04
N GLN A 144 25.65 22.86 -48.19
CA GLN A 144 25.61 22.05 -49.41
C GLN A 144 24.37 22.36 -50.23
#